data_AF-A0AAU6G5A5-F1
#
_entry.id   AF-A0AAU6G5A5-F1
#
_cell.length_a   1.000
_cell.length_b   1.000
_cell.length_c   1.000
_cell.angle_alpha   90.00
_cell.angle_beta   90.00
_cell.angle_gamma   90.00
#
_symmetry.space_group_name_H-M   'P 1'
#
loop_
_entity.id
_entity.type
_entity.pdbx_description
1 polymer ?
#
loop_
_entity_poly.entity_id
_entity_poly.type
_entity_poly.pdbx_seq_one_letter_code
_entity_poly.pdbx_strand_id
1 'polypeptide(L)' 'MSKRRYVARGVPGGYRIWDNKGRRWWGDLYELCPDDLLTELNSRAAPDRVSTLLKRYRALKR' A
#
# COMPACT_ATOMS: atom_id res chain seq x y z
N MET A 1 17.79 -8.97 7.11
CA MET A 1 16.34 -8.88 6.80
C MET A 1 16.18 -8.48 5.35
N SER A 2 15.52 -9.29 4.53
CA SER A 2 15.26 -8.94 3.13
C SER A 2 14.36 -7.69 3.08
N LYS A 3 14.73 -6.67 2.28
CA LYS A 3 14.00 -5.41 2.21
C LYS A 3 12.59 -5.69 1.65
N ARG A 4 11.53 -5.43 2.42
CA ARG A 4 10.14 -5.64 1.98
C ARG A 4 9.90 -4.90 0.66
N ARG A 5 9.26 -5.56 -0.31
CA ARG A 5 9.03 -4.97 -1.63
C ARG A 5 8.14 -3.73 -1.55
N TYR A 6 7.04 -3.82 -0.82
CA TYR A 6 6.12 -2.71 -0.61
C TYR A 6 6.21 -2.25 0.84
N VAL A 7 6.35 -0.94 1.02
CA VAL A 7 6.42 -0.30 2.32
C VAL A 7 5.41 0.80 2.39
N ALA A 8 4.71 0.75 3.48
CA ALA A 8 3.70 1.67 3.86
C ALA A 8 4.45 2.97 4.34
N ARG A 9 4.17 4.18 3.80
CA ARG A 9 4.77 5.46 4.28
C ARG A 9 3.75 6.59 4.48
N GLY A 10 3.88 7.28 5.63
CA GLY A 10 3.14 8.51 5.92
C GLY A 10 3.65 9.68 5.08
N VAL A 11 2.72 10.43 4.52
CA VAL A 11 2.98 11.63 3.69
C VAL A 11 1.98 12.73 4.08
N PRO A 12 2.24 14.01 3.77
CA PRO A 12 1.24 15.06 3.99
C PRO A 12 -0.09 14.70 3.32
N GLY A 13 -1.18 14.74 4.08
CA GLY A 13 -2.52 14.33 3.61
C GLY A 13 -2.83 12.83 3.75
N GLY A 14 -1.97 12.05 4.39
CA GLY A 14 -2.25 10.66 4.77
C GLY A 14 -1.09 9.71 4.47
N TYR A 15 -1.33 8.76 3.55
CA TYR A 15 -0.47 7.61 3.38
C TYR A 15 -0.33 7.12 1.94
N ARG A 16 0.87 6.68 1.56
CA ARG A 16 1.14 6.05 0.27
C ARG A 16 2.04 4.83 0.40
N ILE A 17 1.95 3.94 -0.59
CA ILE A 17 2.78 2.74 -0.67
C ILE A 17 4.01 3.01 -1.51
N TRP A 18 5.18 2.77 -0.95
CA TRP A 18 6.47 2.80 -1.63
C TRP A 18 6.84 1.41 -2.15
N ASP A 19 7.08 1.28 -3.45
CA ASP A 19 7.67 0.09 -4.04
C ASP A 19 9.20 0.23 -4.05
N ASN A 20 9.89 -0.54 -3.20
CA ASN A 20 11.34 -0.59 -3.14
C ASN A 20 11.98 -1.19 -4.40
N LYS A 21 11.28 -2.09 -5.11
CA LYS A 21 11.78 -2.70 -6.35
C LYS A 21 11.72 -1.70 -7.50
N GLY A 22 10.58 -1.04 -7.67
CA GLY A 22 10.36 -0.02 -8.70
C GLY A 22 10.85 1.39 -8.34
N ARG A 23 11.28 1.60 -7.09
CA ARG A 23 11.67 2.92 -6.52
C ARG A 23 10.65 4.02 -6.82
N ARG A 24 9.36 3.70 -6.67
CA ARG A 24 8.25 4.59 -7.00
C ARG A 24 7.09 4.46 -6.02
N TRP A 25 6.24 5.47 -5.98
CA TRP A 25 4.95 5.38 -5.30
C TRP A 25 4.00 4.47 -6.08
N TRP A 26 3.25 3.65 -5.35
CA TRP A 26 2.26 2.74 -5.90
C TRP A 26 0.88 3.07 -5.32
N GLY A 27 -0.12 3.17 -6.19
CA GLY A 27 -1.49 3.50 -5.82
C GLY A 27 -1.73 4.98 -5.50
N ASP A 28 -2.92 5.24 -4.96
CA ASP A 28 -3.42 6.57 -4.62
C ASP A 28 -3.00 7.01 -3.21
N LEU A 29 -3.32 8.26 -2.86
CA LEU A 29 -3.21 8.78 -1.49
C LEU A 29 -4.41 8.29 -0.68
N TYR A 30 -4.11 7.58 0.40
CA TYR A 30 -5.09 7.15 1.38
C TYR A 30 -5.04 8.10 2.57
N GLU A 31 -6.15 8.76 2.90
CA GLU A 31 -6.24 9.65 4.06
C GLU A 31 -6.11 8.86 5.38
N LEU A 32 -6.64 7.63 5.38
CA LEU A 32 -6.51 6.67 6.48
C LEU A 32 -5.84 5.40 5.96
N CYS A 33 -4.89 4.86 6.71
CA CYS A 33 -4.22 3.61 6.37
C CYS A 33 -5.19 2.45 6.69
N PRO A 34 -5.68 1.68 5.70
CA PRO A 34 -6.62 0.60 5.98
C PRO A 34 -5.92 -0.57 6.66
N ASP A 35 -6.51 -1.13 7.72
CA ASP A 35 -5.91 -2.20 8.52
C ASP A 35 -5.61 -3.47 7.70
N ASP A 36 -6.49 -3.84 6.75
CA ASP A 36 -6.26 -4.98 5.86
C ASP A 36 -5.02 -4.76 4.96
N LEU A 37 -4.82 -3.52 4.50
CA LEU A 37 -3.67 -3.15 3.67
C LEU A 37 -2.39 -3.13 4.50
N LEU A 38 -2.45 -2.59 5.71
CA LEU A 38 -1.32 -2.61 6.65
C LEU A 38 -0.94 -4.05 7.02
N THR A 39 -1.92 -4.92 7.23
CA THR A 39 -1.72 -6.35 7.54
C THR A 39 -1.03 -7.07 6.39
N GLU A 40 -1.48 -6.85 5.15
CA GLU A 40 -0.86 -7.45 3.97
C GLU A 40 0.58 -6.93 3.75
N LEU A 41 0.81 -5.62 3.94
CA LEU A 41 2.13 -5.01 3.83
C LEU A 41 3.10 -5.50 4.92
N ASN A 42 2.60 -5.83 6.11
CA ASN A 42 3.39 -6.43 7.19
C ASN A 42 3.60 -7.94 7.02
N SER A 43 2.78 -8.60 6.22
CA SER A 43 2.90 -10.03 5.92
C SER A 43 3.86 -10.27 4.74
N ARG A 44 3.38 -10.89 3.66
CA ARG A 44 4.20 -11.21 2.48
C ARG A 44 4.26 -10.07 1.47
N ALA A 45 3.42 -9.05 1.63
CA ALA A 45 3.24 -7.96 0.68
C ALA A 45 3.07 -8.51 -0.75
N ALA A 46 2.18 -9.49 -0.92
CA ALA A 46 1.98 -10.17 -2.20
C ALA A 46 1.42 -9.17 -3.22
N PRO A 47 2.06 -8.96 -4.39
CA PRO A 47 1.65 -7.94 -5.35
C PRO A 47 0.18 -8.05 -5.77
N ASP A 48 -0.32 -9.27 -5.95
CA ASP A 48 -1.69 -9.54 -6.38
C ASP A 48 -2.72 -9.18 -5.29
N ARG A 49 -2.40 -9.48 -4.03
CA ARG A 49 -3.22 -9.12 -2.86
C ARG A 49 -3.26 -7.61 -2.68
N VAL A 50 -2.09 -6.95 -2.68
CA VAL A 50 -2.00 -5.50 -2.58
C VAL A 50 -2.79 -4.84 -3.71
N SER A 51 -2.63 -5.30 -4.96
CA SER A 51 -3.39 -4.77 -6.10
C SER A 51 -4.91 -4.92 -5.94
N THR A 52 -5.36 -6.05 -5.38
CA THR A 52 -6.78 -6.30 -5.11
C THR A 52 -7.33 -5.35 -4.04
N LEU A 53 -6.58 -5.16 -2.95
CA LEU A 53 -6.94 -4.21 -1.89
C LEU A 53 -6.99 -2.78 -2.42
N LEU A 54 -6.00 -2.36 -3.22
CA LEU A 54 -5.98 -1.03 -3.85
C LEU A 54 -7.22 -0.80 -4.71
N LYS A 55 -7.63 -1.77 -5.54
CA LYS A 55 -8.86 -1.69 -6.35
C LYS A 55 -10.10 -1.55 -5.48
N ARG A 56 -10.20 -2.32 -4.40
CA ARG A 56 -11.33 -2.27 -3.45
C ARG A 56 -11.45 -0.89 -2.80
N TYR A 57 -10.34 -0.36 -2.26
CA TYR A 57 -10.37 0.95 -1.61
C TYR A 57 -10.57 2.10 -2.59
N ARG A 58 -10.11 1.95 -3.85
CA ARG A 58 -10.41 2.92 -4.91
C ARG A 58 -11.91 2.95 -5.25
N ALA A 59 -12.57 1.80 -5.25
CA ALA A 59 -14.01 1.73 -5.45
C ALA A 59 -14.80 2.30 -4.27
N LEU A 60 -14.30 2.12 -3.04
CA LEU A 60 -14.92 2.67 -1.82
C LEU A 60 -14.72 4.19 -1.67
N LYS A 61 -13.71 4.77 -2.32
CA LYS A 61 -13.47 6.23 -2.36
C LYS A 61 -14.39 6.98 -3.34
N ARG A 62 -15.22 6.27 -4.10
CA ARG A 62 -16.14 6.83 -5.10
C ARG A 62 -17.54 6.95 -4.54
#